data_AF-A0A923EHE1-F1
#
_entry.id   AF-A0A923EHE1-F1
#
_cell.length_a   1.000
_cell.length_b   1.000
_cell.length_c   1.000
_cell.angle_alpha   90.00
_cell.angle_beta   90.00
_cell.angle_gamma   90.00
#
_symmetry.space_group_name_H-M   'P 1'
#
loop_
_entity.id
_entity.type
_entity.pdbx_description
1 polymer ?
#
loop_
_entity_poly.entity_id
_entity_poly.type
_entity_poly.pdbx_seq_one_letter_code
_entity_poly.pdbx_strand_id
1 'polypeptide(L)'
;MEKLFVYGTLGPDRPNEHVLDAIGGSWETATLSGTLREEGWGAEMGYPGIDLDEHGGEVEGFLFTSENLSGQWASLDAFEGEAYRRVLAKVKLKDGCKVDAYIYTLRSP
;
A
#
# COMPACT_ATOMS: atom_id res chain seq x y z
N MET A 1 9.72 10.53 -9.14
CA MET A 1 9.32 10.12 -7.77
C MET A 1 8.09 9.26 -7.86
N GLU A 2 8.24 8.02 -7.43
CA GLU A 2 7.15 7.05 -7.37
C GLU A 2 6.48 7.12 -6.00
N LYS A 3 5.20 6.72 -5.94
CA LYS A 3 4.41 6.74 -4.71
C LYS A 3 3.76 5.40 -4.45
N LEU A 4 3.85 4.90 -3.23
CA LEU A 4 3.26 3.65 -2.78
C LEU A 4 2.39 3.91 -1.56
N PHE A 5 1.12 3.52 -1.63
CA PHE A 5 0.20 3.54 -0.53
C PHE A 5 0.27 2.22 0.24
N VAL A 6 0.48 2.35 1.53
CA VAL A 6 0.74 1.26 2.45
C VAL A 6 -0.27 1.33 3.59
N TYR A 7 -1.08 0.30 3.71
CA TYR A 7 -2.14 0.18 4.72
C TYR A 7 -1.94 -1.03 5.64
N GLY A 8 -0.83 -1.76 5.46
CA GLY A 8 -0.57 -3.05 6.09
C GLY A 8 0.82 -3.18 6.69
N THR A 9 1.40 -4.37 6.55
CA THR A 9 2.64 -4.81 7.22
C THR A 9 3.90 -4.02 6.85
N LEU A 10 3.89 -3.35 5.70
CA LEU A 10 4.99 -2.53 5.19
C LEU A 10 5.03 -1.11 5.80
N GLY A 11 4.01 -0.73 6.60
CA GLY A 11 3.92 0.63 7.14
C GLY A 11 5.01 0.97 8.17
N PRO A 12 5.12 2.24 8.59
CA PRO A 12 6.00 2.62 9.69
C PRO A 12 5.59 1.92 11.00
N ASP A 13 6.55 1.55 11.85
CA ASP A 13 6.35 0.79 13.09
C ASP A 13 5.65 -0.57 12.86
N ARG A 14 5.96 -1.25 11.75
CA ARG A 14 5.42 -2.56 11.38
C ARG A 14 6.54 -3.57 11.12
N PRO A 15 6.28 -4.88 11.19
CA PRO A 15 7.32 -5.90 11.03
C PRO A 15 8.14 -5.77 9.74
N ASN A 16 7.54 -5.25 8.66
CA ASN A 16 8.18 -5.13 7.36
C ASN A 16 8.58 -3.69 7.00
N GLU A 17 8.59 -2.75 7.96
CA GLU A 17 9.04 -1.36 7.76
C GLU A 17 10.44 -1.30 7.12
N HIS A 18 11.34 -2.19 7.56
CA HIS A 18 12.72 -2.28 7.09
C HIS A 18 12.84 -2.42 5.55
N VAL A 19 11.81 -2.95 4.88
CA VAL A 19 11.77 -3.08 3.42
C VAL A 19 11.71 -1.71 2.76
N LEU A 20 10.88 -0.80 3.26
CA LEU A 20 10.71 0.54 2.71
C LEU A 20 11.71 1.54 3.29
N ASP A 21 12.13 1.35 4.56
CA ASP A 21 13.18 2.15 5.18
C ASP A 21 14.51 2.04 4.41
N ALA A 22 14.86 0.83 3.94
CA ALA A 22 16.04 0.59 3.10
C ALA A 22 16.01 1.34 1.75
N ILE A 23 14.82 1.72 1.25
CA ILE A 23 14.67 2.47 -0.01
C ILE A 23 15.01 3.96 0.22
N GLY A 24 14.70 4.47 1.41
CA GLY A 24 14.81 5.89 1.75
C GLY A 24 13.76 6.75 1.04
N GLY A 25 12.91 7.43 1.81
CA GLY A 25 11.83 8.24 1.26
C GLY A 25 11.09 9.03 2.33
N SER A 26 9.96 9.61 1.94
CA SER A 26 9.08 10.37 2.84
C SER A 26 7.76 9.65 3.02
N TRP A 27 7.22 9.72 4.24
CA TRP A 27 5.93 9.18 4.61
C TRP A 27 4.94 10.33 4.84
N GLU A 28 3.72 10.15 4.35
CA GLU A 28 2.61 11.07 4.60
C GLU A 28 1.35 10.28 4.92
N THR A 29 0.52 10.77 5.85
CA THR A 29 -0.76 10.13 6.16
C THR A 29 -1.73 10.30 4.99
N ALA A 30 -2.33 9.20 4.54
CA ALA A 30 -3.28 9.21 3.44
C ALA A 30 -4.42 8.23 3.70
N THR A 31 -5.54 8.43 3.01
CA THR A 31 -6.68 7.52 3.02
C THR A 31 -7.04 7.08 1.62
N LEU A 32 -7.68 5.93 1.50
CA LEU A 32 -8.15 5.39 0.23
C LEU A 32 -9.50 4.73 0.41
N SER A 33 -10.38 4.85 -0.58
CA SER A 33 -11.66 4.13 -0.60
C SER A 33 -11.47 2.69 -1.04
N GLY A 34 -11.88 1.75 -0.19
CA GLY A 34 -11.82 0.33 -0.47
C GLY A 34 -12.47 -0.52 0.61
N THR A 35 -12.53 -1.83 0.36
CA THR A 35 -13.04 -2.80 1.32
C THR A 35 -11.91 -3.69 1.80
N LEU A 36 -11.68 -3.71 3.11
CA LEU A 36 -10.74 -4.64 3.74
C LEU A 36 -11.36 -6.04 3.78
N ARG A 37 -10.58 -7.03 3.37
CA ARG A 37 -10.92 -8.45 3.37
C ARG A 37 -9.86 -9.19 4.16
N GLU A 38 -10.27 -10.09 5.05
CA GLU A 38 -9.35 -10.97 5.78
C GLU A 38 -8.81 -12.08 4.86
N GLU A 39 -8.16 -11.66 3.78
CA GLU A 39 -7.58 -12.49 2.72
C GLU A 39 -6.15 -12.01 2.44
N GLY A 40 -5.34 -12.91 1.88
CA GLY A 40 -3.91 -12.70 1.63
C GLY A 40 -3.01 -13.08 2.82
N TRP A 41 -1.71 -13.23 2.56
CA TRP A 41 -0.76 -13.69 3.59
C TRP A 41 -0.61 -12.66 4.74
N GLY A 42 -0.88 -11.38 4.48
CA GLY A 42 -0.93 -10.35 5.52
C GLY A 42 -2.06 -10.56 6.52
N ALA A 43 -3.18 -11.18 6.12
CA ALA A 43 -4.35 -11.36 6.97
C ALA A 43 -4.06 -12.31 8.15
N GLU A 44 -3.22 -13.34 7.95
CA GLU A 44 -2.77 -14.22 9.03
C GLU A 44 -1.94 -13.48 10.09
N MET A 45 -1.38 -12.32 9.75
CA MET A 45 -0.66 -11.43 10.67
C MET A 45 -1.52 -10.27 11.19
N GLY A 46 -2.83 -10.26 10.90
CA GLY A 46 -3.76 -9.22 11.31
C GLY A 46 -3.82 -8.01 10.36
N TYR A 47 -3.30 -8.13 9.14
CA TYR A 47 -3.32 -7.09 8.12
C TYR A 47 -4.16 -7.55 6.92
N PRO A 48 -5.48 -7.30 6.93
CA PRO A 48 -6.37 -7.72 5.84
C PRO A 48 -5.90 -7.14 4.51
N GLY A 49 -6.07 -7.87 3.42
CA GLY A 49 -5.90 -7.31 2.09
C GLY A 49 -7.02 -6.32 1.73
N ILE A 50 -6.79 -5.50 0.71
CA ILE A 50 -7.75 -4.50 0.26
C ILE A 50 -8.24 -4.80 -1.16
N ASP A 51 -9.54 -4.63 -1.37
CA ASP A 51 -10.17 -4.55 -2.68
C ASP A 51 -10.59 -3.11 -2.95
N LEU A 52 -10.22 -2.56 -4.10
CA LEU A 52 -10.52 -1.17 -4.43
C LEU A 52 -12.00 -1.01 -4.77
N ASP A 53 -12.68 -0.20 -3.97
CA ASP A 53 -14.08 0.10 -4.16
C ASP A 53 -14.34 1.58 -3.82
N GLU A 54 -14.76 2.35 -4.81
CA GLU A 54 -15.11 3.77 -4.63
C GLU A 54 -16.32 3.98 -3.71
N HIS A 55 -17.16 2.95 -3.53
CA HIS A 55 -18.29 2.95 -2.60
C HIS A 55 -17.94 2.25 -1.28
N GLY A 56 -16.70 1.76 -1.15
CA GLY A 56 -16.18 1.11 0.04
C GLY A 56 -15.94 2.07 1.20
N GLY A 57 -15.43 1.52 2.29
CA GLY A 57 -15.01 2.29 3.45
C GLY A 57 -13.77 3.14 3.17
N GLU A 58 -13.51 4.12 4.04
CA GLU A 58 -12.23 4.83 4.03
C GLU A 58 -11.20 3.99 4.81
N VAL A 59 -10.15 3.56 4.12
CA VAL A 59 -9.02 2.83 4.67
C VAL A 59 -7.89 3.80 4.95
N GLU A 60 -7.49 3.87 6.20
CA GLU A 60 -6.36 4.68 6.65
C GLU A 60 -5.03 3.97 6.34
N GLY A 61 -4.04 4.74 5.91
CA GLY A 61 -2.71 4.25 5.62
C GLY A 61 -1.70 5.36 5.47
N PHE A 62 -0.59 5.03 4.84
CA PHE A 62 0.52 5.95 4.62
C PHE A 62 0.94 5.93 3.15
N LEU A 63 1.19 7.12 2.63
CA LEU A 63 1.78 7.32 1.32
C LEU A 63 3.30 7.43 1.47
N PHE A 64 3.99 6.41 1.01
CA PHE A 64 5.43 6.41 0.88
C PHE A 64 5.84 6.97 -0.49
N THR A 65 6.67 8.02 -0.50
CA THR A 65 7.18 8.63 -1.73
C THR A 65 8.69 8.51 -1.77
N SER A 66 9.24 7.96 -2.86
CA SER A 66 10.68 7.83 -3.07
C SER A 66 11.06 7.84 -4.55
N GLU A 67 12.28 8.27 -4.86
CA GLU A 67 12.89 8.13 -6.20
C GLU A 67 13.40 6.70 -6.44
N ASN A 68 13.84 6.01 -5.39
CA ASN A 68 14.43 4.68 -5.44
C ASN A 68 13.37 3.55 -5.57
N LEU A 69 12.10 3.86 -5.33
CA LEU A 69 10.98 2.92 -5.46
C LEU A 69 10.90 2.29 -6.86
N SER A 70 11.22 3.07 -7.90
CA SER A 70 11.22 2.63 -9.29
C SER A 70 12.09 1.38 -9.54
N GLY A 71 13.23 1.26 -8.86
CA GLY A 71 14.13 0.11 -8.92
C GLY A 71 13.78 -1.03 -7.97
N GLN A 72 12.89 -0.79 -7.01
CA GLN A 72 12.51 -1.75 -5.96
C GLN A 72 11.16 -2.42 -6.22
N TRP A 73 10.46 -2.00 -7.28
CA TRP A 73 9.18 -2.57 -7.69
C TRP A 73 9.20 -4.09 -7.82
N ALA A 74 10.23 -4.66 -8.46
CA ALA A 74 10.35 -6.10 -8.61
C ALA A 74 10.53 -6.84 -7.28
N SER A 75 11.29 -6.25 -6.34
CA SER A 75 11.48 -6.81 -5.00
C SER A 75 10.19 -6.80 -4.19
N LEU A 76 9.44 -5.70 -4.25
CA LEU A 76 8.15 -5.55 -3.57
C LEU A 76 7.09 -6.49 -4.16
N ASP A 77 7.04 -6.61 -5.49
CA ASP A 77 6.14 -7.55 -6.17
C ASP A 77 6.44 -9.01 -5.79
N ALA A 78 7.73 -9.36 -5.66
CA ALA A 78 8.16 -10.69 -5.21
C ALA A 78 7.86 -10.94 -3.73
N PHE A 79 7.98 -9.91 -2.88
CA PHE A 79 7.69 -9.99 -1.45
C PHE A 79 6.20 -10.21 -1.17
N GLU A 80 5.34 -9.43 -1.82
CA GLU A 80 3.89 -9.57 -1.70
C GLU A 80 3.37 -10.84 -2.38
N GLY A 81 4.10 -11.32 -3.39
CA GLY A 81 3.87 -12.60 -4.04
C GLY A 81 2.59 -12.62 -4.88
N GLU A 82 2.09 -13.82 -5.17
CA GLU A 82 0.92 -13.98 -6.06
C GLU A 82 -0.40 -13.58 -5.42
N ALA A 83 -0.46 -13.45 -4.09
CA ALA A 83 -1.66 -13.08 -3.35
C ALA A 83 -2.08 -11.62 -3.58
N TYR A 84 -1.15 -10.77 -4.00
CA TYR A 84 -1.42 -9.36 -4.24
C TYR A 84 -1.02 -8.94 -5.66
N ARG A 85 -1.56 -7.80 -6.10
CA ARG A 85 -1.19 -7.16 -7.36
C ARG A 85 -0.98 -5.67 -7.12
N ARG A 86 0.12 -5.13 -7.64
CA ARG A 86 0.31 -3.68 -7.69
C ARG A 86 -0.63 -3.05 -8.73
N VAL A 87 -1.45 -2.12 -8.30
CA VAL A 87 -2.33 -1.33 -9.17
C VAL A 87 -2.18 0.15 -8.84
N LEU A 88 -2.52 1.02 -9.79
CA LEU A 88 -2.53 2.47 -9.57
C LEU A 88 -3.91 2.88 -9.04
N ALA A 89 -3.94 3.59 -7.91
CA ALA A 89 -5.17 4.05 -7.28
C ALA A 89 -5.05 5.52 -6.84
N LYS A 90 -6.20 6.19 -6.68
CA LYS A 90 -6.26 7.54 -6.14
C LYS A 90 -6.35 7.50 -4.63
N VAL A 91 -5.31 8.04 -3.99
CA VAL A 91 -5.25 8.20 -2.54
C VAL A 91 -5.53 9.64 -2.19
N LYS A 92 -6.20 9.86 -1.06
CA LYS A 92 -6.55 11.16 -0.53
C LYS A 92 -5.59 11.52 0.60
N LEU A 93 -4.91 12.64 0.46
CA LEU A 93 -4.03 13.20 1.46
C LEU A 93 -4.83 13.90 2.57
N LYS A 94 -4.15 14.20 3.68
CA LYS A 94 -4.73 14.90 4.83
C LYS A 94 -5.29 16.29 4.49
N ASP A 95 -4.73 16.96 3.49
CA ASP A 95 -5.21 18.26 2.99
C ASP A 95 -6.46 18.14 2.08
N GLY A 96 -6.90 16.92 1.78
CA GLY A 96 -8.02 16.61 0.88
C GLY A 96 -7.62 16.47 -0.59
N CYS A 97 -6.36 16.70 -0.96
CA CYS A 97 -5.87 16.47 -2.30
C CYS A 97 -5.86 14.99 -2.64
N LYS A 98 -6.22 14.64 -3.88
CA LYS A 98 -6.13 13.28 -4.40
C LYS A 98 -4.90 13.16 -5.28
N VAL A 99 -4.06 12.18 -5.02
CA VAL A 99 -2.87 11.88 -5.82
C VAL A 99 -2.89 10.44 -6.28
N ASP A 100 -2.29 10.17 -7.43
CA ASP A 100 -2.11 8.81 -7.91
C ASP A 100 -0.93 8.16 -7.18
N ALA A 101 -1.17 6.96 -6.65
CA ALA A 101 -0.19 6.14 -5.95
C ALA A 101 -0.41 4.66 -6.29
N TYR A 102 0.66 3.90 -6.28
CA TYR A 102 0.56 2.45 -6.37
C TYR A 102 0.07 1.87 -5.06
N ILE A 103 -0.65 0.77 -5.11
CA ILE A 103 -1.13 0.02 -3.95
C ILE A 103 -1.11 -1.47 -4.27
N TYR A 104 -0.79 -2.29 -3.30
CA TYR A 104 -0.95 -3.74 -3.38
C TYR A 104 -2.36 -4.11 -2.96
N THR A 105 -3.17 -4.57 -3.90
CA THR A 105 -4.53 -5.03 -3.65
C THR A 105 -4.55 -6.54 -3.70
N LEU A 106 -5.56 -7.16 -3.09
CA LEU A 106 -5.75 -8.59 -3.26
C LEU A 106 -5.88 -8.93 -4.74
N ARG A 107 -5.21 -10.01 -5.14
CA ARG A 107 -5.43 -10.57 -6.46
C ARG A 107 -6.77 -11.31 -6.41
N SER A 108 -7.84 -10.59 -6.73
CA SER A 108 -9.12 -11.21 -7.02
C SER A 108 -8.98 -12.14 -8.26
N PRO A 109 -9.57 -13.34 -8.22
CA PRO A 109 -9.46 -14.35 -9.28
C PRO A 109 -10.08 -13.92 -10.62
#